data_AF-A0A1W2TUL7-F1
#
_entry.id   AF-A0A1W2TUL7-F1
#
_cell.length_a   1.000
_cell.length_b   1.000
_cell.length_c   1.000
_cell.angle_alpha   90.00
_cell.angle_beta   90.00
_cell.angle_gamma   90.00
#
_symmetry.space_group_name_H-M   'P 1'
#
loop_
_entity.id
_entity.type
_entity.pdbx_description
1 polymer ?
#
loop_
_entity_poly.entity_id
_entity_poly.type
_entity_poly.pdbx_seq_one_letter_code
_entity_poly.pdbx_strand_id
1 'polypeptide(L)'
;MSSQNDSGIPLFHAPDGIGYRLMELPPDLLEALESENPSELRLEASATSAVLKYGSQSWGLRQKNTSNALIILKPGDMTTPSSQISRASLNVVSTIHDTIELVPEPTGKPAAVTKGKWHEKFARGR
;
A
#
# COMPACT_ATOMS: atom_id res chain seq x y z
N MET A 1 -28.59 -21.61 -33.36
CA MET A 1 -27.23 -21.05 -33.31
C MET A 1 -27.31 -19.75 -32.51
N SER A 2 -26.99 -19.79 -31.23
CA SER A 2 -27.11 -18.63 -30.34
C SER A 2 -25.85 -17.77 -30.49
N SER A 3 -25.94 -16.65 -31.21
CA SER A 3 -24.88 -15.64 -31.22
C SER A 3 -24.90 -14.94 -29.88
N GLN A 4 -24.07 -15.39 -28.93
CA GLN A 4 -23.75 -14.57 -27.77
C GLN A 4 -23.03 -13.32 -28.30
N ASN A 5 -23.74 -12.19 -28.33
CA ASN A 5 -23.09 -10.90 -28.42
C ASN A 5 -22.24 -10.77 -27.16
N ASP A 6 -20.94 -11.02 -27.28
CA ASP A 6 -19.98 -10.86 -26.21
C ASP A 6 -19.82 -9.36 -25.94
N SER A 7 -20.70 -8.82 -25.09
CA SER A 7 -20.76 -7.41 -24.70
C SER A 7 -19.89 -7.11 -23.47
N GLY A 8 -18.91 -7.96 -23.17
CA GLY A 8 -18.00 -7.79 -22.05
C GLY A 8 -17.02 -6.64 -22.26
N ILE A 9 -16.51 -6.10 -21.15
CA ILE A 9 -15.35 -5.18 -21.18
C ILE A 9 -14.09 -6.05 -21.26
N PRO A 10 -13.26 -5.91 -22.31
CA PRO A 10 -12.02 -6.67 -22.41
C PRO A 10 -11.09 -6.39 -21.23
N LEU A 11 -10.51 -7.45 -20.68
CA LEU A 11 -9.53 -7.40 -19.59
C LEU A 11 -8.18 -7.88 -20.09
N PHE A 12 -7.15 -7.05 -19.96
CA PHE A 12 -5.79 -7.35 -20.37
C PHE A 12 -4.86 -7.44 -19.17
N HIS A 13 -3.89 -8.34 -19.21
CA HIS A 13 -2.83 -8.40 -18.21
C HIS A 13 -1.63 -7.59 -18.69
N ALA A 14 -1.45 -6.39 -18.14
CA ALA A 14 -0.46 -5.41 -18.61
C ALA A 14 0.22 -4.70 -17.42
N PRO A 15 1.04 -5.41 -16.62
CA PRO A 15 1.80 -4.80 -15.53
C PRO A 15 2.85 -3.83 -16.10
N ASP A 16 2.91 -2.62 -15.55
CA ASP A 16 3.79 -1.54 -16.01
C ASP A 16 5.13 -1.48 -15.25
N GLY A 17 5.33 -2.34 -14.26
CA GLY A 17 6.56 -2.44 -13.48
C GLY A 17 6.75 -1.34 -12.42
N ILE A 18 5.76 -0.48 -12.18
CA ILE A 18 5.84 0.62 -11.19
C ILE A 18 5.95 0.10 -9.75
N GLY A 19 5.47 -1.11 -9.47
CA GLY A 19 5.56 -1.72 -8.14
C GLY A 19 4.53 -1.20 -7.14
N TYR A 20 3.28 -1.05 -7.60
CA TYR A 20 2.16 -0.57 -6.78
C TYR A 20 2.01 -1.32 -5.45
N ARG A 21 1.71 -0.55 -4.39
CA ARG A 21 1.36 -1.04 -3.05
C ARG A 21 0.07 -0.39 -2.58
N LEU A 22 -0.69 -1.11 -1.76
CA LEU A 22 -1.88 -0.57 -1.11
C LEU A 22 -1.54 -0.20 0.33
N MET A 23 -1.90 1.01 0.73
CA MET A 23 -1.73 1.51 2.09
C MET A 23 -3.09 1.90 2.65
N GLU A 24 -3.37 1.42 3.86
CA GLU A 24 -4.59 1.76 4.60
C GLU A 24 -4.41 3.14 5.22
N LEU A 25 -5.33 4.06 4.90
CA LEU A 25 -5.31 5.43 5.41
C LEU A 25 -6.30 5.56 6.59
N PRO A 26 -5.82 5.91 7.80
CA PRO A 26 -6.68 6.32 8.90
C PRO A 26 -7.60 7.49 8.50
N PRO A 27 -8.85 7.55 9.01
CA PRO A 27 -9.80 8.59 8.62
C PRO A 27 -9.31 10.01 8.87
N ASP A 28 -8.58 10.23 9.96
CA ASP A 28 -7.98 11.52 10.32
C ASP A 28 -6.88 11.94 9.33
N LEU A 29 -6.06 10.98 8.87
CA LEU A 29 -5.06 11.23 7.85
C LEU A 29 -5.70 11.50 6.48
N LEU A 30 -6.77 10.77 6.13
CA LEU A 30 -7.50 10.99 4.88
C LEU A 30 -8.10 12.39 4.83
N GLU A 31 -8.83 12.80 5.88
CA GLU A 31 -9.41 14.14 5.99
C GLU A 31 -8.33 15.23 5.90
N ALA A 32 -7.17 15.00 6.53
CA ALA A 32 -6.08 15.95 6.47
C ALA A 32 -5.45 16.06 5.06
N LEU A 33 -5.33 14.94 4.33
CA LEU A 33 -4.82 14.92 2.95
C LEU A 33 -5.78 15.59 1.95
N GLU A 34 -7.09 15.52 2.21
CA GLU A 34 -8.13 16.15 1.40
C GLU A 34 -8.40 17.62 1.79
N SER A 35 -7.72 18.16 2.80
CA SER A 35 -7.87 19.55 3.24
C SER A 35 -7.31 20.54 2.20
N GLU A 36 -7.70 21.82 2.32
CA GLU A 36 -7.31 22.88 1.38
C GLU A 36 -5.79 23.16 1.38
N ASN A 37 -5.11 22.89 2.51
CA ASN A 37 -3.66 23.08 2.66
C ASN A 37 -3.03 21.85 3.33
N PRO A 38 -2.90 20.72 2.63
CA PRO A 38 -2.35 19.51 3.21
C PRO A 38 -0.87 19.71 3.53
N SER A 39 -0.44 19.17 4.67
CA SER A 39 0.98 19.13 5.03
C SER A 39 1.73 18.13 4.15
N GLU A 40 3.05 18.26 4.10
CA GLU A 40 3.88 17.32 3.33
C GLU A 40 3.88 15.93 3.99
N LEU A 41 3.61 14.90 3.19
CA LEU A 41 3.68 13.50 3.59
C LEU A 41 5.10 12.98 3.34
N ARG A 42 5.77 12.47 4.38
CA ARG A 42 7.16 12.00 4.29
C ARG A 42 7.34 10.57 4.76
N LEU A 43 8.14 9.80 4.04
CA LEU A 43 8.60 8.48 4.45
C LEU A 43 10.03 8.58 4.97
N GLU A 44 10.24 8.14 6.21
CA GLU A 44 11.54 8.12 6.85
C GLU A 44 11.91 6.70 7.30
N ALA A 45 13.19 6.36 7.19
CA ALA A 45 13.70 5.12 7.76
C ALA A 45 13.95 5.30 9.27
N SER A 46 13.50 4.33 10.07
CA SER A 46 13.85 4.20 11.49
C SER A 46 14.82 3.03 11.68
N ALA A 47 15.30 2.84 12.91
CA ALA A 47 16.21 1.74 13.25
C ALA A 47 15.61 0.35 13.00
N THR A 48 14.27 0.23 12.95
CA THR A 48 13.57 -1.06 12.88
C THR A 48 12.50 -1.15 11.79
N SER A 49 12.06 -0.03 11.22
CA SER A 49 10.93 0.03 10.29
C SER A 49 10.93 1.34 9.48
N ALA A 50 10.10 1.41 8.44
CA ALA A 50 9.75 2.68 7.82
C ALA A 50 8.64 3.38 8.63
N VAL A 51 8.66 4.71 8.63
CA VAL A 51 7.71 5.57 9.33
C VAL A 51 7.15 6.60 8.36
N LEU A 52 5.83 6.74 8.34
CA LEU A 52 5.11 7.79 7.64
C LEU A 52 4.91 8.96 8.58
N LYS A 53 5.28 10.16 8.15
CA LYS A 53 5.05 11.40 8.89
C LYS A 53 4.15 12.34 8.12
N TYR A 54 3.25 12.98 8.84
CA TYR A 54 2.37 14.02 8.35
C TYR A 54 2.25 15.12 9.42
N GLY A 55 2.86 16.28 9.18
CA GLY A 55 2.93 17.35 10.17
C GLY A 55 3.58 16.88 11.48
N SER A 56 2.81 16.87 12.58
CA SER A 56 3.24 16.41 13.91
C SER A 56 2.92 14.94 14.20
N GLN A 57 2.21 14.25 13.31
CA GLN A 57 1.81 12.86 13.47
C GLN A 57 2.80 11.90 12.81
N SER A 58 2.88 10.69 13.35
CA SER A 58 3.84 9.66 12.94
C SER A 58 3.19 8.27 13.02
N TRP A 59 3.35 7.47 11.97
CA TRP A 59 2.85 6.10 11.91
C TRP A 59 3.95 5.15 11.43
N GLY A 60 4.17 4.06 12.15
CA GLY A 60 4.99 2.96 11.68
C GLY A 60 4.25 2.16 10.61
N LEU A 61 4.95 1.81 9.53
CA LEU A 61 4.40 0.97 8.47
C LEU A 61 4.48 -0.50 8.85
N ARG A 62 3.35 -1.22 8.76
CA ARG A 62 3.27 -2.67 8.98
C ARG A 62 2.73 -3.36 7.75
N GLN A 63 3.48 -4.34 7.25
CA GLN A 63 3.01 -5.18 6.15
C GLN A 63 2.07 -6.27 6.70
N LYS A 64 0.92 -6.42 6.05
CA LYS A 64 -0.09 -7.41 6.36
C LYS A 64 -0.38 -8.23 5.12
N ASN A 65 -0.04 -9.53 5.17
CA ASN A 65 -0.29 -10.42 4.05
C ASN A 65 -1.79 -10.78 3.96
N THR A 66 -2.27 -11.00 2.75
CA THR A 66 -3.64 -11.42 2.47
C THR A 66 -3.64 -12.78 1.79
N SER A 67 -4.56 -13.66 2.18
CA SER A 67 -4.73 -14.97 1.49
C SER A 67 -5.40 -14.82 0.12
N ASN A 68 -6.00 -13.67 -0.15
CA ASN A 68 -6.60 -13.33 -1.44
C ASN A 68 -5.63 -12.49 -2.27
N ALA A 69 -5.73 -12.61 -3.59
CA ALA A 69 -5.06 -11.73 -4.54
C ALA A 69 -5.92 -10.47 -4.78
N LEU A 70 -5.32 -9.30 -4.62
CA LEU A 70 -5.92 -8.01 -4.93
C LEU A 70 -5.43 -7.54 -6.29
N ILE A 71 -6.34 -7.37 -7.24
CA ILE A 71 -6.02 -6.99 -8.62
C ILE A 71 -6.24 -5.48 -8.78
N ILE A 72 -5.19 -4.73 -9.08
CA ILE A 72 -5.32 -3.31 -9.42
C ILE A 72 -5.59 -3.18 -10.91
N LEU A 73 -6.71 -2.53 -11.23
CA LEU A 73 -7.14 -2.27 -12.59
C LEU A 73 -6.95 -0.80 -12.94
N LYS A 74 -6.52 -0.55 -14.18
CA LYS A 74 -6.47 0.77 -14.77
C LYS A 74 -7.34 0.79 -16.02
N PRO A 75 -8.18 1.83 -16.23
CA PRO A 75 -8.88 2.01 -17.49
C PRO A 75 -7.89 2.08 -18.66
N GLY A 76 -8.23 1.43 -19.76
CA GLY A 76 -7.49 1.49 -21.02
C GLY A 76 -8.45 1.65 -22.20
N ASP A 77 -7.94 2.17 -23.31
CA ASP A 77 -8.70 2.27 -24.55
C ASP A 77 -8.19 1.26 -25.56
N MET A 78 -9.10 0.56 -26.21
CA MET A 78 -8.79 -0.38 -27.27
C MET A 78 -9.37 0.12 -28.59
N THR A 79 -8.48 0.41 -29.53
CA THR A 79 -8.83 0.73 -30.91
C THR A 79 -8.63 -0.52 -31.78
N THR A 80 -9.74 -1.12 -32.22
CA THR A 80 -9.67 -2.17 -33.24
C THR A 80 -9.39 -1.53 -34.60
N PRO A 81 -8.49 -2.07 -35.43
CA PRO A 81 -8.21 -1.51 -36.75
C PRO A 81 -9.43 -1.48 -37.69
N SER A 82 -10.47 -2.28 -37.42
CA SER A 82 -11.70 -2.35 -38.23
C SER A 82 -12.82 -1.41 -37.76
N SER A 83 -12.70 -0.73 -36.62
CA SER A 83 -13.72 0.21 -36.14
C SER A 83 -13.05 1.48 -35.62
N GLN A 84 -13.47 2.64 -36.13
CA GLN A 84 -13.00 3.97 -35.69
C GLN A 84 -13.53 4.36 -34.29
N ILE A 85 -14.12 3.42 -33.55
CA ILE A 85 -14.73 3.65 -32.25
C ILE A 85 -13.82 3.01 -31.19
N SER A 86 -13.22 3.84 -30.34
CA SER A 86 -12.51 3.37 -29.15
C SER A 86 -13.46 2.64 -28.23
N ARG A 87 -13.11 1.42 -27.83
CA ARG A 87 -13.84 0.64 -26.83
C ARG A 87 -13.12 0.73 -25.49
N ALA A 88 -13.87 0.89 -24.42
CA ALA A 88 -13.34 0.82 -23.07
C ALA A 88 -12.78 -0.58 -22.80
N SER A 89 -11.66 -0.62 -22.09
CA SER A 89 -10.99 -1.85 -21.64
C SER A 89 -10.40 -1.65 -20.25
N LEU A 90 -10.01 -2.75 -19.63
CA LEU A 90 -9.36 -2.76 -18.32
C LEU A 90 -8.01 -3.43 -18.42
N ASN A 91 -7.00 -2.81 -17.82
CA ASN A 91 -5.65 -3.35 -17.71
C ASN A 91 -5.37 -3.74 -16.27
N VAL A 92 -5.00 -5.00 -16.03
CA VAL A 92 -4.41 -5.44 -14.77
C VAL A 92 -2.99 -4.89 -14.70
N VAL A 93 -2.79 -3.87 -13.88
CA VAL A 93 -1.48 -3.20 -13.71
C VAL A 93 -0.68 -3.76 -12.55
N SER A 94 -1.33 -4.40 -11.58
CA SER A 94 -0.67 -5.09 -10.48
C SER A 94 -1.55 -6.18 -9.86
N THR A 95 -0.93 -7.21 -9.31
CA THR A 95 -1.56 -8.20 -8.44
C THR A 95 -0.83 -8.18 -7.10
N ILE A 96 -1.55 -7.92 -6.03
CA ILE A 96 -1.01 -7.65 -4.70
C ILE A 96 -1.47 -8.73 -3.73
N HIS A 97 -0.56 -9.14 -2.84
CA HIS A 97 -0.79 -10.15 -1.79
C HIS A 97 -0.52 -9.60 -0.38
N ASP A 98 -0.28 -8.30 -0.27
CA ASP A 98 0.01 -7.61 0.98
C ASP A 98 -0.57 -6.18 0.98
N THR A 99 -0.99 -5.71 2.14
CA THR A 99 -1.33 -4.30 2.37
C THR A 99 -0.38 -3.70 3.40
N ILE A 100 -0.26 -2.38 3.40
CA ILE A 100 0.48 -1.62 4.39
C ILE A 100 -0.52 -0.99 5.35
N GLU A 101 -0.47 -1.38 6.62
CA GLU A 101 -1.22 -0.79 7.71
C GLU A 101 -0.37 0.31 8.39
N LEU A 102 -1.02 1.41 8.78
CA LEU A 102 -0.41 2.51 9.50
C LEU A 102 -0.71 2.40 11.00
N VAL A 103 0.33 2.19 11.81
CA VAL A 103 0.21 2.08 13.26
C VAL A 103 0.76 3.34 13.93
N PRO A 104 -0.02 4.09 14.72
CA PRO A 104 0.47 5.30 15.38
C PRO A 104 1.72 5.02 16.21
N GLU A 105 2.77 5.82 16.00
CA GLU A 105 3.98 5.78 16.82
C GLU A 105 3.99 6.98 17.78
N PRO A 106 4.26 6.77 19.07
CA PRO A 106 4.45 7.88 19.99
C PRO A 106 5.67 8.69 19.52
N THR A 107 5.50 9.99 19.32
CA THR A 107 6.53 10.93 18.84
C THR A 107 7.69 11.18 19.84
N GLY A 108 7.81 10.34 20.87
CA GLY A 108 8.90 10.36 21.84
C GLY A 108 10.03 9.42 21.43
N LYS A 109 11.28 9.89 21.54
CA LYS A 109 12.50 9.05 21.40
C LYS A 109 12.28 7.69 22.06
N PRO A 110 12.59 6.55 21.40
CA PRO A 110 12.50 5.26 22.04
C PRO A 110 13.35 5.31 23.32
N ALA A 111 12.71 5.10 24.47
CA ALA A 111 13.42 4.98 25.72
C ALA A 111 14.46 3.87 25.54
N ALA A 112 15.73 4.18 25.84
CA ALA A 112 16.81 3.24 25.70
C ALA A 112 16.43 1.94 26.40
N VAL A 113 16.23 0.87 25.62
CA VAL A 113 16.00 -0.46 26.17
C VAL A 113 17.27 -0.82 26.91
N THR A 114 17.24 -0.72 28.23
CA THR A 114 18.31 -1.16 29.10
C THR A 114 18.47 -2.67 28.91
N LYS A 115 19.37 -3.07 28.02
CA LYS A 115 19.86 -4.44 27.83
C LYS A 115 20.60 -4.86 29.11
N GLY A 116 19.88 -5.14 30.19
CA GLY A 116 20.51 -5.25 31.50
C GLY A 116 19.74 -6.10 32.51
N LYS A 117 19.05 -7.16 32.09
CA LYS A 117 18.46 -8.11 33.06
C LYS A 117 18.42 -9.56 32.62
N TRP A 118 18.53 -9.84 31.32
CA TRP A 118 18.51 -11.22 30.84
C TRP A 118 19.87 -11.92 31.01
N HIS A 119 20.97 -11.25 30.64
CA HIS A 119 22.31 -11.83 30.80
C HIS A 119 22.72 -12.06 32.27
N GLU A 120 22.23 -11.27 33.23
CA GLU A 120 22.54 -11.48 34.65
C GLU A 120 21.81 -12.66 35.29
N LYS A 121 20.59 -12.99 34.84
CA LYS A 121 19.79 -14.07 35.44
C LYS A 121 20.27 -15.47 35.08
N PHE A 122 21.02 -15.63 33.98
CA PHE A 122 21.42 -16.95 33.47
C PHE A 122 22.94 -17.19 33.43
N ALA A 123 23.77 -16.16 33.64
CA ALA A 123 25.24 -16.34 33.68
C ALA A 123 25.77 -16.82 35.04
N ARG A 124 24.94 -16.80 36.10
CA ARG A 124 25.36 -17.17 37.46
C ARG A 124 25.07 -18.65 37.74
N GLY A 125 25.72 -19.52 36.97
CA GLY A 125 25.53 -20.96 37.05
C GLY A 125 26.50 -21.75 36.18
N ARG A 126 27.80 -21.42 36.26
CA ARG A 126 28.92 -22.30 35.89
C ARG A 126 30.08 -22.04 36.83
#